data_AF-A0A4V2AL74-F1
#
_entry.id   AF-A0A4V2AL74-F1
#
_cell.length_a   1.000
_cell.length_b   1.000
_cell.length_c   1.000
_cell.angle_alpha   90.00
_cell.angle_beta   90.00
_cell.angle_gamma   90.00
#
_symmetry.space_group_name_H-M   'P 1'
#
loop_
_entity.id
_entity.type
_entity.pdbx_description
1 polymer ?
#
loop_
_entity_poly.entity_id
_entity_poly.type
_entity_poly.pdbx_seq_one_letter_code
_entity_poly.pdbx_strand_id
1 'polypeptide(L)' 'ITPSEPERRGAQLSLLFKSNGRPVFDALTKAGVIADWREPNVIRIAPVPLYNSFEDAYMFYEVLKNLEVN' A
#
# COMPACT_ATOMS: atom_id res chain seq x y z
N ILE A 1 -13.10 -0.80 1.68
CA ILE A 1 -13.00 0.30 2.68
C ILE A 1 -12.94 1.62 1.95
N THR A 2 -11.92 1.85 1.12
CA THR A 2 -11.91 2.98 0.18
C THR A 2 -13.08 2.86 -0.81
N PRO A 3 -13.85 3.94 -1.06
CA PRO A 3 -14.86 3.97 -2.12
C PRO A 3 -14.27 3.68 -3.50
N SER A 4 -15.01 2.96 -4.35
CA SER A 4 -14.59 2.65 -5.73
C SER A 4 -14.72 3.87 -6.64
N GLU A 5 -15.79 4.65 -6.44
CA GLU A 5 -16.04 5.94 -7.08
C GLU A 5 -14.91 6.95 -6.82
N PRO A 6 -14.14 7.38 -7.85
CA PRO A 6 -13.00 8.29 -7.68
C PRO A 6 -13.34 9.62 -7.02
N GLU A 7 -14.52 10.17 -7.31
CA GLU A 7 -15.03 11.42 -6.74
C GLU A 7 -15.35 11.32 -5.24
N ARG A 8 -15.40 10.10 -4.69
CA ARG A 8 -15.66 9.84 -3.26
C ARG A 8 -14.40 9.46 -2.49
N ARG A 9 -13.21 9.57 -3.08
CA ARG A 9 -11.93 9.30 -2.42
C ARG A 9 -10.84 10.31 -2.80
N GLY A 10 -9.85 10.44 -1.93
CA GLY A 10 -8.58 11.06 -2.28
C GLY A 10 -7.64 10.07 -3.00
N ALA A 11 -6.35 10.35 -2.93
CA ALA A 11 -5.31 9.45 -3.43
C ALA A 11 -5.10 8.21 -2.54
N GLN A 12 -5.52 8.27 -1.27
CA GLN A 12 -5.31 7.19 -0.32
C GLN A 12 -6.16 5.96 -0.64
N LEU A 13 -5.53 4.79 -0.74
CA LEU A 13 -6.14 3.48 -0.86
C LEU A 13 -5.86 2.63 0.39
N SER A 14 -6.88 1.93 0.87
CA SER A 14 -6.77 0.98 1.98
C SER A 14 -6.80 -0.44 1.43
N LEU A 15 -5.67 -1.13 1.51
CA LEU A 15 -5.48 -2.52 1.08
C LEU A 15 -5.75 -3.46 2.25
N LEU A 16 -6.83 -4.23 2.18
CA LEU A 16 -7.17 -5.24 3.18
C LEU A 16 -6.58 -6.60 2.78
N PHE A 17 -5.71 -7.15 3.62
CA PHE A 17 -5.10 -8.46 3.42
C PHE A 17 -5.89 -9.53 4.15
N LYS A 18 -6.20 -10.64 3.45
CA LYS A 18 -6.96 -11.77 4.03
C LYS A 18 -6.14 -12.52 5.08
N SER A 19 -4.82 -12.54 4.92
CA SER A 19 -3.84 -13.15 5.82
C SER A 19 -2.52 -12.39 5.70
N ASN A 20 -1.63 -12.57 6.68
CA ASN A 20 -0.25 -12.06 6.66
C ASN A 20 -0.12 -10.54 6.47
N GLY A 21 -1.14 -9.74 6.82
CA GLY A 21 -1.09 -8.29 6.63
C GLY A 21 0.10 -7.65 7.35
N ARG A 22 0.37 -8.06 8.59
CA ARG A 22 1.49 -7.51 9.37
C ARG A 22 2.85 -7.93 8.80
N PRO A 23 3.11 -9.22 8.51
CA PRO A 23 4.29 -9.63 7.77
C PRO A 23 4.51 -8.89 6.44
N VAL A 24 3.45 -8.67 5.64
CA VAL A 24 3.53 -7.89 4.39
C VAL A 24 3.92 -6.43 4.69
N PHE A 25 3.31 -5.80 5.69
CA PHE A 25 3.63 -4.43 6.08
C PHE A 25 5.10 -4.28 6.52
N ASP A 26 5.59 -5.20 7.34
CA ASP A 26 6.96 -5.19 7.81
C ASP A 26 7.94 -5.43 6.64
N ALA A 27 7.60 -6.31 5.69
CA ALA A 27 8.39 -6.56 4.49
C ALA A 27 8.43 -5.36 3.53
N LEU A 28 7.29 -4.68 3.31
CA LEU A 28 7.20 -3.43 2.55
C LEU A 28 8.08 -2.34 3.18
N THR A 29 7.99 -2.19 4.50
CA THR A 29 8.79 -1.21 5.25
C THR A 29 10.29 -1.49 5.09
N LYS A 30 10.70 -2.76 5.18
CA LYS A 30 12.09 -3.18 4.96
C LYS A 30 12.57 -2.93 3.53
N ALA A 31 11.67 -3.00 2.55
CA ALA A 31 11.94 -2.68 1.14
C ALA A 31 11.95 -1.16 0.86
N GLY A 32 11.77 -0.31 1.87
CA GLY A 32 11.79 1.16 1.73
C GLY A 32 10.45 1.78 1.38
N VAL A 33 9.36 1.00 1.34
CA VAL A 33 8.01 1.54 1.11
C VAL A 33 7.47 2.10 2.43
N ILE A 34 7.20 3.41 2.45
CA ILE A 34 6.59 4.08 3.60
C ILE A 34 5.07 4.03 3.47
N ALA A 35 4.43 3.32 4.39
CA ALA A 35 2.99 3.09 4.42
C ALA A 35 2.44 3.23 5.85
N ASP A 36 1.12 3.27 5.99
CA ASP A 36 0.46 3.29 7.31
C ASP A 36 -0.25 1.97 7.60
N TRP A 37 -0.02 1.42 8.80
CA TRP A 37 -0.65 0.19 9.28
C TRP A 37 -1.95 0.47 10.04
N ARG A 38 -2.97 -0.36 9.80
CA ARG A 38 -4.26 -0.30 10.50
C ARG A 38 -4.76 -1.70 10.85
N GLU A 39 -5.14 -1.87 12.11
CA GLU A 39 -5.68 -3.14 12.61
C GLU A 39 -7.10 -3.41 12.12
N PRO A 40 -7.48 -4.69 11.88
CA PRO A 40 -6.61 -5.82 11.59
C PRO A 40 -6.31 -5.87 10.08
N ASN A 41 -5.03 -6.04 9.70
CA ASN A 41 -4.62 -6.37 8.34
C ASN A 41 -4.89 -5.35 7.22
N VAL A 42 -4.90 -4.05 7.55
CA VAL A 42 -5.04 -3.00 6.55
C VAL A 42 -3.72 -2.23 6.39
N ILE A 43 -3.27 -2.08 5.15
CA ILE A 43 -2.15 -1.21 4.78
C ILE A 43 -2.71 -0.05 3.95
N ARG A 44 -2.44 1.18 4.37
CA ARG A 44 -2.86 2.39 3.65
C ARG A 44 -1.69 2.97 2.87
N ILE A 45 -1.91 3.20 1.58
CA ILE A 45 -0.97 3.80 0.64
C ILE A 45 -1.61 5.04 0.05
N ALA A 46 -0.89 6.15 0.01
CA ALA A 46 -1.40 7.43 -0.49
C ALA A 46 -0.33 8.13 -1.33
N PRO A 47 -0.23 7.84 -2.65
CA PRO A 47 0.68 8.57 -3.52
C PRO A 47 0.24 10.04 -3.60
N VAL A 48 1.10 10.96 -3.18
CA VAL A 48 0.79 12.38 -3.16
C VAL A 48 1.22 13.01 -4.49
N PRO A 49 0.29 13.62 -5.27
CA PRO A 49 0.58 14.06 -6.63
C PRO A 49 1.71 15.09 -6.76
N LEU A 50 2.02 15.83 -5.69
CA LEU A 50 3.06 16.85 -5.70
C LEU A 50 4.47 16.26 -5.83
N TYR A 51 4.69 15.04 -5.34
CA TYR A 51 6.03 14.46 -5.24
C TYR A 51 6.09 12.96 -5.55
N ASN A 52 4.97 12.31 -5.83
CA ASN A 52 4.96 10.94 -6.33
C ASN A 52 4.69 10.89 -7.83
N SER A 53 5.42 10.00 -8.49
CA SER A 53 5.31 9.72 -9.91
C SER A 53 4.46 8.47 -10.17
N PHE A 54 4.06 8.26 -11.44
CA PHE A 54 3.48 6.98 -11.85
C PHE A 54 4.49 5.83 -11.76
N GLU A 55 5.79 6.13 -11.90
CA GLU A 55 6.86 5.15 -11.72
C GLU A 55 6.96 4.69 -10.27
N ASP A 56 6.79 5.58 -9.28
CA ASP A 56 6.72 5.18 -7.85
C ASP A 56 5.58 4.18 -7.60
N ALA A 57 4.42 4.40 -8.23
CA ALA A 57 3.27 3.50 -8.12
C ALA A 57 3.56 2.14 -8.76
N TYR A 58 4.26 2.12 -9.91
CA TYR A 58 4.71 0.89 -10.56
C TYR A 58 5.75 0.14 -9.72
N MET A 59 6.73 0.85 -9.17
CA MET A 59 7.75 0.27 -8.30
C MET A 59 7.14 -0.30 -7.01
N PHE A 60 6.17 0.40 -6.41
CA PHE A 60 5.40 -0.14 -5.29
C PHE A 60 4.72 -1.47 -5.66
N TYR A 61 4.09 -1.54 -6.85
CA TYR A 61 3.47 -2.78 -7.33
C TYR A 61 4.50 -3.90 -7.51
N GLU A 62 5.65 -3.63 -8.13
CA GLU A 62 6.70 -4.63 -8.33
C GLU A 62 7.31 -5.10 -7.01
N VAL A 63 7.52 -4.21 -6.03
CA VAL A 63 7.92 -4.61 -4.68
C VAL A 63 6.87 -5.54 -4.09
N LEU A 64 5.61 -5.12 -4.03
CA LEU A 64 4.51 -5.90 -3.45
C LEU A 64 4.34 -7.28 -4.10
N LYS A 65 4.45 -7.35 -5.43
CA LYS A 65 4.33 -8.58 -6.22
C LYS A 65 5.44 -9.57 -5.94
N ASN A 66 6.66 -9.09 -5.69
CA ASN A 66 7.85 -9.92 -5.49
C ASN A 66 8.18 -10.11 -3.99
N LEU A 67 7.29 -9.73 -3.07
CA LEU A 67 7.48 -10.00 -1.65
C LEU A 67 7.36 -11.49 -1.36
N GLU A 68 8.42 -12.05 -0.80
CA GLU A 68 8.37 -13.35 -0.13
C GLU A 68 8.01 -13.13 1.33
N VAL A 69 6.81 -13.57 1.69
CA VAL A 69 6.29 -13.47 3.05
C VAL A 69 6.34 -14.86 3.67
N ASN A 70 7.35 -15.09 4.51
CA ASN A 70 7.54 -16.34 5.26
C ASN A 70 6.50 -16.50 6.38
#